data_AF-A0A6I5RKK2-F1
#
_entry.id   AF-A0A6I5RKK2-F1
#
_cell.length_a   1.000
_cell.length_b   1.000
_cell.length_c   1.000
_cell.angle_alpha   90.00
_cell.angle_beta   90.00
_cell.angle_gamma   90.00
#
_symmetry.space_group_name_H-M   'P 1'
#
loop_
_entity.id
_entity.type
_entity.pdbx_description
1 polymer ?
#
loop_
_entity_poly.entity_id
_entity_poly.type
_entity_poly.pdbx_seq_one_letter_code
_entity_poly.pdbx_strand_id
1 'polypeptide(L)'
;RVVRDREKYQNNGEGTGHGFLRWLKEREIGKSHAYNLIELADSADELVQGGLLEEEDVNQFSKRAFVETAQSPREVQQMVSDAAHKGDRITRREVRQLADEWTAMTSDLLPETVREKAANNTIPTRYIAPLVREMEKLPEPHQEQLRDEVEASPDVDTIKQATAEARFLAKYINAASQVQALDREGLDLEQALEEALRVGCLSATADLVNQASQLEQMIARLFTTWKRIHSLSERVYLDSGASTPQLRSLLAHLEPLSGEILEIQLGEPGSNLSQLIRLKILPDES
;
A
#
# COMPACT_ATOMS: atom_id res chain seq x y z
N ARG A 1 -2.77 -22.37 4.34
CA ARG A 1 -1.30 -22.49 4.45
C ARG A 1 -0.80 -23.55 3.49
N VAL A 2 -0.79 -24.83 3.88
CA VAL A 2 -0.32 -25.96 3.04
C VAL A 2 -0.76 -25.90 1.58
N VAL A 3 -2.04 -25.64 1.28
CA VAL A 3 -2.55 -25.52 -0.10
C VAL A 3 -1.95 -24.32 -0.86
N ARG A 4 -1.83 -23.16 -0.21
CA ARG A 4 -1.20 -21.93 -0.76
C ARG A 4 0.30 -22.14 -0.96
N ASP A 5 0.96 -22.70 0.04
CA ASP A 5 2.42 -22.80 0.08
C ASP A 5 2.90 -23.87 -0.92
N ARG A 6 2.18 -24.99 -1.03
CA ARG A 6 2.39 -26.01 -2.08
C ARG A 6 2.33 -25.42 -3.49
N GLU A 7 1.43 -24.48 -3.75
CA GLU A 7 1.32 -23.79 -5.05
C GLU A 7 2.49 -22.83 -5.30
N LYS A 8 2.96 -22.10 -4.27
CA LYS A 8 4.16 -21.24 -4.37
C LYS A 8 5.42 -22.04 -4.72
N TYR A 9 5.61 -23.20 -4.10
CA TYR A 9 6.79 -24.05 -4.36
C TYR A 9 6.73 -24.80 -5.70
N GLN A 10 5.54 -25.16 -6.19
CA GLN A 10 5.40 -25.91 -7.45
C GLN A 10 5.55 -25.05 -8.71
N ASN A 11 5.31 -23.74 -8.63
CA ASN A 11 5.24 -22.85 -9.81
C ASN A 11 6.35 -21.79 -9.91
N ASN A 12 7.47 -21.95 -9.18
CA ASN A 12 8.67 -21.09 -9.28
C ASN A 12 8.37 -19.57 -9.27
N GLY A 13 7.33 -19.13 -8.57
CA GLY A 13 6.94 -17.72 -8.46
C GLY A 13 6.11 -17.14 -9.61
N GLU A 14 5.96 -17.83 -10.75
CA GLU A 14 5.31 -17.26 -11.96
C GLU A 14 3.85 -17.71 -12.17
N GLY A 15 3.41 -18.74 -11.45
CA GLY A 15 2.06 -19.30 -11.60
C GLY A 15 0.99 -18.45 -10.90
N THR A 16 0.14 -17.81 -11.70
CA THR A 16 -1.09 -17.11 -11.29
C THR A 16 -1.89 -17.99 -10.31
N GLY A 17 -2.21 -17.49 -9.11
CA GLY A 17 -2.79 -18.23 -7.96
C GLY A 17 -4.19 -18.82 -8.15
N HIS A 18 -4.46 -19.40 -9.31
CA HIS A 18 -5.72 -19.99 -9.71
C HIS A 18 -6.03 -21.29 -8.96
N GLY A 19 -5.03 -22.03 -8.47
CA GLY A 19 -5.23 -23.29 -7.73
C GLY A 19 -5.82 -23.03 -6.34
N PHE A 20 -5.19 -22.15 -5.56
CA PHE A 20 -5.72 -21.72 -4.27
C PHE A 20 -7.08 -21.03 -4.42
N LEU A 21 -7.24 -20.13 -5.41
CA LEU A 21 -8.53 -19.46 -5.63
C LEU A 21 -9.65 -20.43 -6.06
N ARG A 22 -9.32 -21.46 -6.84
CA ARG A 22 -10.27 -22.52 -7.19
C ARG A 22 -10.63 -23.39 -6.00
N TRP A 23 -9.64 -23.79 -5.20
CA TRP A 23 -9.86 -24.54 -3.96
C TRP A 23 -10.73 -23.77 -2.96
N LEU A 24 -10.54 -22.44 -2.86
CA LEU A 24 -11.40 -21.57 -2.08
C LEU A 24 -12.82 -21.53 -2.61
N LYS A 25 -12.97 -21.43 -3.94
CA LYS A 25 -14.29 -21.43 -4.61
C LYS A 25 -15.05 -22.74 -4.40
N GLU A 26 -14.36 -23.88 -4.45
CA GLU A 26 -14.93 -25.21 -4.19
C GLU A 26 -15.40 -25.41 -2.74
N ARG A 27 -14.88 -24.61 -1.80
CA ARG A 27 -15.23 -24.64 -0.38
C ARG A 27 -16.10 -23.48 0.07
N GLU A 28 -16.55 -22.63 -0.86
CA GLU A 28 -17.34 -21.42 -0.58
C GLU A 28 -16.64 -20.45 0.39
N ILE A 29 -15.32 -20.46 0.43
CA ILE A 29 -14.52 -19.58 1.30
C ILE A 29 -14.18 -18.30 0.52
N GLY A 30 -14.62 -17.15 1.03
CA GLY A 30 -14.24 -15.86 0.48
C GLY A 30 -12.73 -15.62 0.57
N LYS A 31 -12.13 -15.02 -0.47
CA LYS A 31 -10.68 -14.72 -0.53
C LYS A 31 -10.19 -13.99 0.73
N SER A 32 -10.88 -12.91 1.13
CA SER A 32 -10.52 -12.13 2.32
C SER A 32 -10.60 -12.96 3.60
N HIS A 33 -11.60 -13.84 3.73
CA HIS A 33 -11.71 -14.72 4.88
C HIS A 33 -10.55 -15.72 4.96
N ALA A 34 -10.15 -16.28 3.82
CA ALA A 34 -9.03 -17.21 3.76
C ALA A 34 -7.70 -16.57 4.17
N TYR A 35 -7.40 -15.34 3.71
CA TYR A 35 -6.19 -14.64 4.10
C TYR A 35 -6.19 -14.28 5.60
N ASN A 36 -7.32 -13.84 6.15
CA ASN A 36 -7.44 -13.57 7.59
C ASN A 36 -7.19 -14.83 8.44
N LEU A 37 -7.65 -16.01 8.00
CA LEU A 37 -7.40 -17.28 8.69
C LEU A 37 -5.94 -17.69 8.61
N ILE A 38 -5.29 -17.42 7.47
CA ILE A 38 -3.87 -17.70 7.32
C ILE A 38 -3.06 -16.80 8.24
N GLU A 39 -3.35 -15.50 8.25
CA GLU A 39 -2.70 -14.51 9.10
C GLU A 39 -2.87 -14.85 10.59
N LEU A 40 -4.10 -15.18 11.03
CA LEU A 40 -4.36 -15.58 12.41
C LEU A 40 -3.49 -16.77 12.85
N ALA A 41 -3.35 -17.75 11.97
CA ALA A 41 -2.54 -18.90 12.29
C ALA A 41 -1.03 -18.58 12.20
N ASP A 42 -0.61 -17.51 11.49
CA ASP A 42 0.82 -17.14 11.37
C ASP A 42 1.20 -16.49 12.70
N SER A 43 0.31 -15.63 13.20
CA SER A 43 0.36 -15.07 14.55
C SER A 43 0.33 -16.14 15.64
N ALA A 44 -0.39 -17.25 15.45
CA ALA A 44 -0.46 -18.32 16.44
C ALA A 44 0.85 -19.12 16.54
N ASP A 45 1.48 -19.40 15.40
CA ASP A 45 2.81 -20.01 15.38
C ASP A 45 3.83 -19.08 16.05
N GLU A 46 3.77 -17.77 15.75
CA GLU A 46 4.70 -16.80 16.32
C GLU A 46 4.55 -16.65 17.85
N LEU A 47 3.32 -16.51 18.34
CA LEU A 47 3.07 -16.20 19.75
C LEU A 47 3.02 -17.45 20.65
N VAL A 48 2.37 -18.53 20.21
CA VAL A 48 2.17 -19.74 21.02
C VAL A 48 3.32 -20.72 20.85
N GLN A 49 3.74 -21.03 19.61
CA GLN A 49 4.89 -21.93 19.40
C GLN A 49 6.22 -21.24 19.73
N GLY A 50 6.27 -19.91 19.61
CA GLY A 50 7.39 -19.10 20.09
C GLY A 50 7.53 -19.05 21.62
N GLY A 51 6.56 -19.60 22.37
CA GLY A 51 6.59 -19.69 23.84
C GLY A 51 6.33 -18.36 24.54
N LEU A 52 5.79 -17.36 23.85
CA LEU A 52 5.46 -16.04 24.40
C LEU A 52 4.07 -16.01 25.04
N LEU A 53 3.18 -16.95 24.67
CA LEU A 53 1.81 -17.06 25.15
C LEU A 53 1.47 -18.52 25.45
N GLU A 54 0.87 -18.77 26.61
CA GLU A 54 0.30 -20.07 26.95
C GLU A 54 -1.06 -20.27 26.26
N GLU A 55 -1.45 -21.52 26.01
CA GLU A 55 -2.73 -21.82 25.34
C GLU A 55 -3.95 -21.31 26.12
N GLU A 56 -3.83 -21.17 27.44
CA GLU A 56 -4.88 -20.68 28.33
C GLU A 56 -5.13 -19.17 28.13
N ASP A 57 -4.05 -18.41 27.94
CA ASP A 57 -4.07 -16.95 27.79
C ASP A 57 -4.63 -16.50 26.43
N VAL A 58 -4.64 -17.38 25.42
CA VAL A 58 -5.19 -17.10 24.08
C VAL A 58 -6.67 -16.67 24.15
N ASN A 59 -7.43 -17.23 25.10
CA ASN A 59 -8.86 -16.91 25.26
C ASN A 59 -9.11 -15.46 25.68
N GLN A 60 -8.06 -14.79 26.17
CA GLN A 60 -8.14 -13.42 26.64
C GLN A 60 -8.00 -12.39 25.50
N PHE A 61 -7.58 -12.84 24.32
CA PHE A 61 -7.42 -11.99 23.15
C PHE A 61 -8.64 -11.99 22.26
N SER A 62 -9.00 -10.80 21.75
CA SER A 62 -9.80 -10.75 20.53
C SER A 62 -8.96 -11.21 19.33
N LYS A 63 -9.58 -11.85 18.32
CA LYS A 63 -8.88 -12.30 17.09
C LYS A 63 -8.02 -11.22 16.43
N ARG A 64 -8.47 -9.96 16.48
CA ARG A 64 -7.74 -8.82 15.91
C ARG A 64 -6.62 -8.32 16.81
N ALA A 65 -6.79 -8.39 18.13
CA ALA A 65 -5.72 -8.07 19.08
C ALA A 65 -4.57 -9.06 18.93
N PHE A 66 -4.89 -10.36 18.81
CA PHE A 66 -3.90 -11.41 18.67
C PHE A 66 -2.99 -11.22 17.44
N VAL A 67 -3.59 -10.89 16.29
CA VAL A 67 -2.84 -10.58 15.06
C VAL A 67 -1.99 -9.32 15.22
N GLU A 68 -2.53 -8.27 15.85
CA GLU A 68 -1.80 -7.02 16.08
C GLU A 68 -0.64 -7.19 17.07
N THR A 69 -0.79 -8.07 18.08
CA THR A 69 0.28 -8.43 19.01
C THR A 69 1.42 -9.13 18.28
N ALA A 70 1.13 -10.11 17.42
CA ALA A 70 2.16 -10.79 16.63
C ALA A 70 2.93 -9.82 15.73
N GLN A 71 2.27 -8.82 15.16
CA GLN A 71 2.92 -7.80 14.33
C GLN A 71 3.69 -6.73 15.12
N SER A 72 3.60 -6.74 16.44
CA SER A 72 4.25 -5.74 17.31
C SER A 72 5.68 -6.17 17.70
N PRO A 73 6.55 -5.24 18.15
CA PRO A 73 7.87 -5.56 18.67
C PRO A 73 7.83 -6.59 19.80
N ARG A 74 8.92 -7.36 19.99
CA ARG A 74 8.99 -8.45 20.99
C ARG A 74 8.71 -7.97 22.41
N GLU A 75 9.13 -6.77 22.75
CA GLU A 75 8.92 -6.18 24.07
C GLU A 75 7.42 -5.86 24.29
N VAL A 76 6.74 -5.36 23.26
CA VAL A 76 5.28 -5.14 23.29
C VAL A 76 4.54 -6.48 23.36
N GLN A 77 5.02 -7.50 22.65
CA GLN A 77 4.49 -8.86 22.76
C GLN A 77 4.57 -9.35 24.21
N GLN A 78 5.73 -9.21 24.87
CA GLN A 78 5.92 -9.59 26.27
C GLN A 78 5.01 -8.82 27.22
N MET A 79 4.91 -7.49 27.07
CA MET A 79 4.04 -6.66 27.92
C MET A 79 2.56 -7.07 27.78
N VAL A 80 2.13 -7.41 26.56
CA VAL A 80 0.76 -7.85 26.30
C VAL A 80 0.53 -9.27 26.81
N SER A 81 1.50 -10.18 26.67
CA SER A 81 1.46 -11.52 27.26
C SER A 81 1.35 -11.46 28.78
N ASP A 82 2.15 -10.62 29.44
CA ASP A 82 2.09 -10.43 30.90
C ASP A 82 0.73 -9.90 31.36
N ALA A 83 0.10 -9.03 30.57
CA ALA A 83 -1.25 -8.52 30.84
C ALA A 83 -2.31 -9.62 30.63
N ALA A 84 -2.17 -10.45 29.59
CA ALA A 84 -3.04 -11.59 29.36
C ALA A 84 -2.96 -12.62 30.49
N HIS A 85 -1.74 -12.92 30.96
CA HIS A 85 -1.48 -13.87 32.05
C HIS A 85 -2.08 -13.40 33.40
N LYS A 86 -2.17 -12.08 33.61
CA LYS A 86 -2.88 -11.48 34.75
C LYS A 86 -4.41 -11.58 34.66
N GLY A 87 -4.93 -12.02 33.51
CA GLY A 87 -6.35 -12.15 33.25
C GLY A 87 -7.01 -10.86 32.75
N ASP A 88 -6.26 -9.92 32.16
CA ASP A 88 -6.81 -8.67 31.58
C ASP A 88 -7.24 -8.87 30.13
N ARG A 89 -8.45 -8.42 29.75
CA ARG A 89 -9.01 -8.70 28.42
C ARG A 89 -8.33 -7.84 27.37
N ILE A 90 -7.44 -8.44 26.57
CA ILE A 90 -6.66 -7.72 25.58
C ILE A 90 -7.49 -7.40 24.33
N THR A 91 -7.73 -6.11 24.15
CA THR A 91 -8.35 -5.53 22.97
C THR A 91 -7.31 -4.98 22.01
N ARG A 92 -7.71 -4.86 20.74
CA ARG A 92 -6.87 -4.29 19.68
C ARG A 92 -6.34 -2.89 20.04
N ARG A 93 -7.15 -2.10 20.74
CA ARG A 93 -6.82 -0.72 21.11
C ARG A 93 -5.71 -0.68 22.16
N GLU A 94 -5.72 -1.59 23.13
CA GLU A 94 -4.70 -1.66 24.18
C GLU A 94 -3.36 -2.11 23.60
N VAL A 95 -3.34 -3.13 22.75
CA VAL A 95 -2.11 -3.57 22.04
C VAL A 95 -1.51 -2.39 21.28
N ARG A 96 -2.33 -1.65 20.55
CA ARG A 96 -1.89 -0.48 19.79
C ARG A 96 -1.36 0.63 20.69
N GLN A 97 -2.02 0.88 21.82
CA GLN A 97 -1.58 1.89 22.77
C GLN A 97 -0.22 1.54 23.37
N LEU A 98 -0.02 0.29 23.79
CA LEU A 98 1.25 -0.20 24.31
C LEU A 98 2.36 -0.14 23.25
N ALA A 99 2.04 -0.48 22.01
CA ALA A 99 2.97 -0.34 20.89
C ALA A 99 3.35 1.13 20.66
N ASP A 100 2.38 2.03 20.65
CA ASP A 100 2.62 3.46 20.44
C ASP A 100 3.40 4.09 21.62
N GLU A 101 3.17 3.64 22.85
CA GLU A 101 3.92 4.03 24.05
C GLU A 101 5.38 3.55 23.99
N TRP A 102 5.60 2.27 23.63
CA TRP A 102 6.93 1.71 23.46
C TRP A 102 7.73 2.46 22.39
N THR A 103 7.12 2.70 21.22
CA THR A 103 7.76 3.48 20.16
C THR A 103 8.09 4.90 20.60
N ALA A 104 7.24 5.56 21.38
CA ALA A 104 7.50 6.92 21.85
C ALA A 104 8.63 6.99 22.90
N MET A 105 8.81 5.95 23.72
CA MET A 105 9.82 5.92 24.79
C MET A 105 11.20 5.45 24.31
N THR A 106 11.24 4.52 23.35
CA THR A 106 12.48 3.82 22.95
C THR A 106 13.05 4.34 21.62
N SER A 107 12.33 5.18 20.88
CA SER A 107 12.83 5.66 19.58
C SER A 107 13.98 6.66 19.74
N ASP A 108 15.12 6.31 19.13
CA ASP A 108 16.30 7.17 19.01
C ASP A 108 16.12 8.29 17.96
N LEU A 109 15.02 8.25 17.19
CA LEU A 109 14.71 9.26 16.17
C LEU A 109 14.01 10.49 16.75
N LEU A 110 13.68 10.50 18.04
CA LEU A 110 12.99 11.60 18.71
C LEU A 110 13.94 12.41 19.60
N PRO A 111 13.84 13.75 19.59
CA PRO A 111 14.54 14.59 20.55
C PRO A 111 14.20 14.22 22.00
N GLU A 112 15.15 14.35 22.92
CA GLU A 112 14.97 14.01 24.33
C GLU A 112 13.84 14.81 24.98
N THR A 113 13.63 16.06 24.54
CA THR A 113 12.53 16.94 24.97
C THR A 113 11.14 16.38 24.66
N VAL A 114 10.99 15.64 23.55
CA VAL A 114 9.72 15.00 23.17
C VAL A 114 9.49 13.72 23.98
N ARG A 115 10.56 12.96 24.23
CA ARG A 115 10.50 11.74 25.08
C ARG A 115 10.11 12.09 26.51
N GLU A 116 10.68 13.16 27.07
CA GLU A 116 10.30 13.67 28.39
C GLU A 116 8.83 14.15 28.44
N LYS A 117 8.36 14.84 27.40
CA LYS A 117 6.96 15.29 27.32
C LYS A 117 5.96 14.15 27.10
N ALA A 118 6.37 13.09 26.43
CA ALA A 118 5.60 11.85 26.32
C ALA A 118 5.51 11.14 27.67
N ALA A 119 6.63 11.03 28.40
CA ALA A 119 6.68 10.45 29.75
C ALA A 119 5.82 11.25 30.76
N ASN A 120 5.78 12.58 30.62
CA ASN A 120 4.96 13.46 31.45
C ASN A 120 3.46 13.49 31.05
N ASN A 121 3.03 12.69 30.06
CA ASN A 121 1.66 12.68 29.51
C ASN A 121 1.15 14.02 28.95
N THR A 122 2.05 14.99 28.71
CA THR A 122 1.68 16.30 28.13
C THR A 122 1.31 16.14 26.65
N ILE A 123 1.94 15.19 25.95
CA ILE A 123 1.68 14.88 24.55
C ILE A 123 1.20 13.42 24.45
N PRO A 124 0.00 13.17 23.90
CA PRO A 124 -0.48 11.81 23.68
C PRO A 124 0.44 11.02 22.73
N THR A 125 0.93 9.86 23.18
CA THR A 125 1.82 8.95 22.42
C THR A 125 1.24 8.50 21.08
N ARG A 126 -0.10 8.50 20.93
CA ARG A 126 -0.81 8.24 19.68
C ARG A 126 -0.42 9.16 18.50
N TYR A 127 0.13 10.35 18.78
CA TYR A 127 0.59 11.28 17.74
C TYR A 127 2.08 11.13 17.43
N ILE A 128 2.84 10.59 18.37
CA ILE A 128 4.29 10.40 18.25
C ILE A 128 4.61 9.13 17.45
N ALA A 129 3.89 8.03 17.72
CA ALA A 129 4.14 6.78 17.03
C ALA A 129 3.96 6.85 15.49
N PRO A 130 2.94 7.55 14.94
CA PRO A 130 2.87 7.79 13.50
C PRO A 130 4.05 8.58 12.94
N LEU A 131 4.55 9.58 13.67
CA LEU A 131 5.72 10.37 13.25
C LEU A 131 6.95 9.47 13.10
N VAL A 132 7.27 8.69 14.14
CA VAL A 132 8.43 7.78 14.14
C VAL A 132 8.36 6.80 12.96
N ARG A 133 7.20 6.18 12.73
CA ARG A 133 7.01 5.22 11.64
C ARG A 133 7.18 5.82 10.24
N GLU A 134 6.83 7.10 10.06
CA GLU A 134 7.07 7.77 8.77
C GLU A 134 8.53 8.23 8.67
N MET A 135 9.14 8.70 9.75
CA MET A 135 10.56 9.10 9.78
C MET A 135 11.51 7.92 9.52
N GLU A 136 11.20 6.71 10.01
CA GLU A 136 11.95 5.48 9.71
C GLU A 136 12.03 5.16 8.20
N LYS A 137 11.10 5.67 7.40
CA LYS A 137 11.07 5.46 5.94
C LYS A 137 11.84 6.53 5.17
N LEU A 138 12.27 7.60 5.83
CA LEU A 138 12.93 8.74 5.19
C LEU A 138 14.46 8.61 5.28
N PRO A 139 15.22 9.19 4.33
CA PRO A 139 16.66 9.33 4.44
C PRO A 139 17.08 10.21 5.63
N GLU A 140 18.27 9.94 6.19
CA GLU A 140 18.88 10.67 7.33
C GLU A 140 18.78 12.22 7.27
N PRO A 141 19.07 12.90 6.15
CA PRO A 141 19.01 14.38 6.11
C PRO A 141 17.61 14.94 6.39
N HIS A 142 16.56 14.25 5.94
CA HIS A 142 15.18 14.66 6.18
C HIS A 142 14.74 14.34 7.61
N GLN A 143 15.31 13.29 8.22
CA GLN A 143 15.08 12.98 9.63
C GLN A 143 15.68 14.04 10.56
N GLU A 144 16.88 14.54 10.25
CA GLU A 144 17.52 15.63 11.02
C GLU A 144 16.68 16.91 10.96
N GLN A 145 16.22 17.31 9.77
CA GLN A 145 15.39 18.51 9.65
C GLN A 145 14.08 18.41 10.46
N LEU A 146 13.37 17.28 10.37
CA LEU A 146 12.16 17.06 11.15
C LEU A 146 12.44 17.00 12.66
N ARG A 147 13.61 16.51 13.08
CA ARG A 147 14.05 16.54 14.48
C ARG A 147 14.25 17.96 14.96
N ASP A 148 14.96 18.79 14.20
CA ASP A 148 15.23 20.18 14.54
C ASP A 148 13.94 21.01 14.66
N GLU A 149 12.98 20.80 13.75
CA GLU A 149 11.68 21.47 13.78
C GLU A 149 10.85 21.08 15.01
N VAL A 150 10.85 19.79 15.36
CA VAL A 150 10.14 19.27 16.54
C VAL A 150 10.84 19.68 17.84
N GLU A 151 12.17 19.79 17.85
CA GLU A 151 12.92 20.29 19.00
C GLU A 151 12.69 21.79 19.23
N ALA A 152 12.64 22.59 18.17
CA ALA A 152 12.41 24.03 18.24
C ALA A 152 11.03 24.38 18.80
N SER A 153 10.00 23.57 18.54
CA SER A 153 8.64 23.74 19.07
C SER A 153 8.01 22.38 19.41
N PRO A 154 8.22 21.88 20.64
CA PRO A 154 7.68 20.58 21.04
C PRO A 154 6.23 20.72 21.51
N ASP A 155 5.32 20.96 20.57
CA ASP A 155 3.87 21.04 20.76
C ASP A 155 3.12 20.02 19.87
N VAL A 156 1.84 19.78 20.22
CA VAL A 156 1.02 18.75 19.58
C VAL A 156 0.74 19.10 18.11
N ASP A 157 0.64 20.39 17.76
CA ASP A 157 0.31 20.78 16.40
C ASP A 157 1.54 20.73 15.48
N THR A 158 2.72 21.11 15.98
CA THR A 158 3.99 20.87 15.28
C THR A 158 4.25 19.38 15.03
N ILE A 159 3.99 18.49 16.00
CA ILE A 159 4.12 17.04 15.79
C ILE A 159 3.19 16.54 14.68
N LYS A 160 1.94 17.03 14.63
CA LYS A 160 1.01 16.66 13.55
C LYS A 160 1.48 17.19 12.20
N GLN A 161 1.99 18.41 12.15
CA GLN A 161 2.53 19.01 10.94
C GLN A 161 3.74 18.22 10.44
N ALA A 162 4.73 17.98 11.31
CA ALA A 162 5.89 17.14 11.01
C ALA A 162 5.47 15.73 10.55
N THR A 163 4.43 15.14 11.15
CA THR A 163 3.89 13.84 10.70
C THR A 163 3.29 13.92 9.29
N ALA A 164 2.58 15.00 8.98
CA ALA A 164 2.01 15.21 7.66
C ALA A 164 3.11 15.38 6.62
N GLU A 165 4.12 16.21 6.90
CA GLU A 165 5.28 16.43 6.04
C GLU A 165 6.07 15.14 5.82
N ALA A 166 6.38 14.39 6.88
CA ALA A 166 7.01 13.08 6.79
C ALA A 166 6.23 12.11 5.90
N ARG A 167 4.89 12.08 6.04
CA ARG A 167 4.03 11.26 5.18
C ARG A 167 4.07 11.70 3.71
N PHE A 168 4.10 13.00 3.44
CA PHE A 168 4.19 13.51 2.06
C PHE A 168 5.55 13.19 1.43
N LEU A 169 6.64 13.33 2.18
CA LEU A 169 7.99 12.94 1.76
C LEU A 169 8.06 11.45 1.45
N ALA A 170 7.57 10.60 2.36
CA ALA A 170 7.54 9.16 2.14
C ALA A 170 6.68 8.78 0.92
N LYS A 171 5.54 9.44 0.72
CA LYS A 171 4.69 9.25 -0.47
C LYS A 171 5.40 9.66 -1.75
N TYR A 172 6.11 10.79 -1.75
CA TYR A 172 6.87 11.26 -2.89
C TYR A 172 7.99 10.28 -3.27
N ILE A 173 8.82 9.87 -2.31
CA ILE A 173 9.95 8.93 -2.55
C ILE A 173 9.43 7.60 -3.12
N ASN A 174 8.37 7.05 -2.52
CA ASN A 174 7.76 5.82 -3.00
C ASN A 174 7.17 5.98 -4.41
N ALA A 175 6.46 7.06 -4.68
CA ALA A 175 5.88 7.32 -5.99
C ALA A 175 6.97 7.57 -7.04
N ALA A 176 8.02 8.31 -6.71
CA ALA A 176 9.13 8.63 -7.59
C ALA A 176 9.84 7.36 -8.08
N SER A 177 10.07 6.39 -7.19
CA SER A 177 10.66 5.08 -7.54
C SER A 177 9.83 4.27 -8.53
N GLN A 178 8.54 4.58 -8.68
CA GLN A 178 7.62 3.85 -9.56
C GLN A 178 7.41 4.55 -10.91
N VAL A 179 7.86 5.79 -11.08
CA VAL A 179 7.63 6.56 -12.32
C VAL A 179 8.79 6.34 -13.28
N GLN A 180 8.54 5.59 -14.35
CA GLN A 180 9.51 5.33 -15.41
C GLN A 180 9.93 6.63 -16.11
N ALA A 181 9.03 7.62 -16.21
CA ALA A 181 9.37 8.92 -16.77
C ALA A 181 10.42 9.72 -15.97
N LEU A 182 10.61 9.41 -14.68
CA LEU A 182 11.64 10.02 -13.83
C LEU A 182 12.99 9.31 -13.92
N ASP A 183 13.03 8.08 -14.45
CA ASP A 183 14.25 7.28 -14.65
C ASP A 183 15.05 7.73 -15.91
N ARG A 184 14.75 8.93 -16.43
CA ARG A 184 15.47 9.52 -17.56
C ARG A 184 16.76 10.13 -17.07
N GLU A 185 17.85 9.88 -17.80
CA GLU A 185 19.19 10.40 -17.46
C GLU A 185 19.16 11.90 -17.14
N GLY A 186 19.62 12.25 -15.93
CA GLY A 186 19.88 13.63 -15.51
C GLY A 186 18.91 14.24 -14.50
N LEU A 187 17.94 13.50 -13.97
CA LEU A 187 17.06 14.01 -12.91
C LEU A 187 17.64 13.73 -11.51
N ASP A 188 18.06 14.78 -10.81
CA ASP A 188 18.42 14.71 -9.39
C ASP A 188 17.16 14.94 -8.54
N LEU A 189 16.57 13.84 -8.07
CA LEU A 189 15.33 13.85 -7.29
C LEU A 189 15.53 14.54 -5.92
N GLU A 190 16.72 14.44 -5.35
CA GLU A 190 17.04 15.00 -4.03
C GLU A 190 17.12 16.52 -4.12
N GLN A 191 17.83 17.04 -5.13
CA GLN A 191 17.89 18.48 -5.39
C GLN A 191 16.51 19.08 -5.74
N ALA A 192 15.68 18.38 -6.52
CA ALA A 192 14.33 18.84 -6.84
C ALA A 192 13.42 18.93 -5.60
N LEU A 193 13.63 18.05 -4.62
CA LEU A 193 12.89 18.05 -3.37
C LEU A 193 13.34 19.19 -2.45
N GLU A 194 14.65 19.43 -2.33
CA GLU A 194 15.18 20.60 -1.62
C GLU A 194 14.63 21.91 -2.20
N GLU A 195 14.57 22.03 -3.53
CA GLU A 195 13.98 23.18 -4.19
C GLU A 195 12.48 23.32 -3.89
N ALA A 196 11.74 22.22 -3.94
CA ALA A 196 10.30 22.22 -3.63
C ALA A 196 10.03 22.61 -2.17
N LEU A 197 10.88 22.18 -1.25
CA LEU A 197 10.81 22.55 0.15
C LEU A 197 11.13 24.04 0.35
N ARG A 198 12.20 24.53 -0.26
CA ARG A 198 12.59 25.95 -0.22
C ARG A 198 11.51 26.89 -0.76
N VAL A 199 10.76 26.45 -1.78
CA VAL A 199 9.67 27.21 -2.39
C VAL A 199 8.33 26.99 -1.65
N GLY A 200 8.26 26.02 -0.72
CA GLY A 200 7.04 25.70 0.02
C GLY A 200 5.98 24.97 -0.81
N CYS A 201 6.37 24.29 -1.89
CA CYS A 201 5.48 23.56 -2.79
C CYS A 201 5.58 22.03 -2.67
N LEU A 202 6.17 21.52 -1.59
CA LEU A 202 6.38 20.08 -1.36
C LEU A 202 5.11 19.24 -1.54
N SER A 203 3.97 19.70 -1.02
CA SER A 203 2.69 18.99 -1.13
C SER A 203 2.22 18.85 -2.59
N ALA A 204 2.33 19.92 -3.37
CA ALA A 204 1.98 19.92 -4.79
C ALA A 204 2.93 19.02 -5.61
N THR A 205 4.23 19.05 -5.30
CA THR A 205 5.24 18.20 -5.94
C THR A 205 5.03 16.72 -5.60
N ALA A 206 4.74 16.40 -4.33
CA ALA A 206 4.37 15.06 -3.88
C ALA A 206 3.13 14.52 -4.60
N ASP A 207 2.10 15.35 -4.73
CA ASP A 207 0.89 14.96 -5.43
C ASP A 207 1.10 14.84 -6.94
N LEU A 208 1.91 15.70 -7.57
CA LEU A 208 2.26 15.61 -8.98
C LEU A 208 2.92 14.26 -9.30
N VAL A 209 3.95 13.86 -8.55
CA VAL A 209 4.66 12.59 -8.78
C VAL A 209 3.75 11.39 -8.50
N ASN A 210 2.89 11.48 -7.49
CA ASN A 210 1.90 10.44 -7.23
C ASN A 210 0.88 10.32 -8.38
N GLN A 211 0.41 11.42 -8.95
CA GLN A 211 -0.48 11.40 -10.11
C GLN A 211 0.23 10.84 -11.36
N ALA A 212 1.51 11.18 -11.55
CA ALA A 212 2.32 10.63 -12.64
C ALA A 212 2.44 9.09 -12.54
N SER A 213 2.74 8.58 -11.34
CA SER A 213 2.79 7.13 -11.06
C SER A 213 1.45 6.44 -11.36
N GLN A 214 0.34 7.04 -10.92
CA GLN A 214 -0.99 6.50 -11.21
C GLN A 214 -1.30 6.49 -12.70
N LEU A 215 -0.93 7.54 -13.43
CA LEU A 215 -1.13 7.61 -14.88
C LEU A 215 -0.36 6.51 -15.60
N GLU A 216 0.91 6.29 -15.27
CA GLU A 216 1.71 5.20 -15.86
C GLU A 216 1.11 3.82 -15.56
N GLN A 217 0.67 3.57 -14.33
CA GLN A 217 -0.01 2.33 -13.98
C GLN A 217 -1.32 2.14 -14.75
N MET A 218 -2.08 3.22 -14.97
CA MET A 218 -3.29 3.18 -15.79
C MET A 218 -2.98 2.90 -17.26
N ILE A 219 -1.92 3.49 -17.81
CA ILE A 219 -1.46 3.23 -19.19
C ILE A 219 -1.05 1.76 -19.33
N ALA A 220 -0.29 1.20 -18.39
CA ALA A 220 0.09 -0.22 -18.40
C ALA A 220 -1.14 -1.15 -18.34
N ARG A 221 -2.13 -0.80 -17.50
CA ARG A 221 -3.41 -1.54 -17.43
C ARG A 221 -4.24 -1.39 -18.69
N LEU A 222 -4.25 -0.21 -19.31
CA LEU A 222 -4.93 0.04 -20.58
C LEU A 222 -4.31 -0.84 -21.66
N PHE A 223 -2.98 -0.88 -21.76
CA PHE A 223 -2.27 -1.69 -22.75
C PHE A 223 -2.53 -3.19 -22.59
N THR A 224 -2.47 -3.71 -21.36
CA THR A 224 -2.76 -5.14 -21.08
C THR A 224 -4.22 -5.49 -21.36
N THR A 225 -5.16 -4.59 -21.06
CA THR A 225 -6.58 -4.75 -21.37
C THR A 225 -6.83 -4.70 -22.88
N TRP A 226 -6.22 -3.74 -23.58
CA TRP A 226 -6.28 -3.61 -25.04
C TRP A 226 -5.75 -4.86 -25.74
N LYS A 227 -4.57 -5.38 -25.36
CA LYS A 227 -4.01 -6.64 -25.89
C LYS A 227 -4.99 -7.81 -25.74
N ARG A 228 -5.68 -7.87 -24.60
CA ARG A 228 -6.69 -8.89 -24.34
C ARG A 228 -7.94 -8.71 -25.21
N ILE A 229 -8.43 -7.49 -25.37
CA ILE A 229 -9.58 -7.18 -26.24
C ILE A 229 -9.23 -7.52 -27.70
N HIS A 230 -8.04 -7.13 -28.15
CA HIS A 230 -7.55 -7.42 -29.49
C HIS A 230 -7.50 -8.93 -29.77
N SER A 231 -6.81 -9.71 -28.93
CA SER A 231 -6.74 -11.17 -29.08
C SER A 231 -8.09 -11.88 -28.99
N LEU A 232 -9.03 -11.38 -28.18
CA LEU A 232 -10.39 -11.91 -28.13
C LEU A 232 -11.18 -11.54 -29.39
N SER A 233 -11.04 -10.32 -29.89
CA SER A 233 -11.70 -9.89 -31.13
C SER A 233 -11.24 -10.70 -32.34
N GLU A 234 -9.94 -11.00 -32.44
CA GLU A 234 -9.39 -11.88 -33.48
C GLU A 234 -9.94 -13.31 -33.37
N ARG A 235 -9.95 -13.89 -32.16
CA ARG A 235 -10.50 -15.22 -31.93
C ARG A 235 -11.97 -15.29 -32.28
N VAL A 236 -12.77 -14.33 -31.80
CA VAL A 236 -14.21 -14.27 -32.11
C VAL A 236 -14.41 -14.06 -33.60
N TYR A 237 -13.58 -13.28 -34.29
CA TYR A 237 -13.65 -13.12 -35.74
C TYR A 237 -13.37 -14.42 -36.49
N LEU A 238 -12.34 -15.17 -36.08
CA LEU A 238 -11.97 -16.47 -36.66
C LEU A 238 -13.05 -17.54 -36.41
N ASP A 239 -13.61 -17.58 -35.20
CA ASP A 239 -14.69 -18.50 -34.82
C ASP A 239 -16.04 -18.09 -35.45
N SER A 240 -16.20 -16.81 -35.77
CA SER A 240 -17.37 -16.26 -36.47
C SER A 240 -17.33 -16.60 -37.95
N GLY A 241 -17.90 -17.74 -38.31
CA GLY A 241 -18.16 -18.09 -39.71
C GLY A 241 -19.15 -17.14 -40.41
N ALA A 242 -19.48 -17.45 -41.67
CA ALA A 242 -20.48 -16.69 -42.45
C ALA A 242 -21.90 -16.69 -41.84
N SER A 243 -22.16 -17.61 -40.90
CA SER A 243 -23.49 -17.83 -40.30
C SER A 243 -23.77 -16.98 -39.05
N THR A 244 -22.88 -16.06 -38.66
CA THR A 244 -23.04 -15.25 -37.42
C THR A 244 -22.98 -13.73 -37.68
N PRO A 245 -24.00 -13.14 -38.33
CA PRO A 245 -23.99 -11.71 -38.70
C PRO A 245 -24.03 -10.77 -37.49
N GLN A 246 -24.72 -11.16 -36.41
CA GLN A 246 -24.81 -10.34 -35.18
C GLN A 246 -23.47 -10.25 -34.44
N LEU A 247 -22.67 -11.32 -34.45
CA LEU A 247 -21.32 -11.31 -33.85
C LEU A 247 -20.37 -10.41 -34.64
N ARG A 248 -20.48 -10.41 -35.98
CA ARG A 248 -19.71 -9.50 -36.84
C ARG A 248 -20.10 -8.04 -36.63
N SER A 249 -21.39 -7.76 -36.45
CA SER A 249 -21.85 -6.41 -36.10
C SER A 249 -21.31 -5.96 -34.74
N LEU A 250 -21.33 -6.82 -33.73
CA LEU A 250 -20.74 -6.52 -32.42
C LEU A 250 -19.24 -6.22 -32.52
N LEU A 251 -18.49 -7.01 -33.29
CA LEU A 251 -17.06 -6.76 -33.52
C LEU A 251 -16.82 -5.40 -34.21
N ALA A 252 -17.63 -5.04 -35.21
CA ALA A 252 -17.53 -3.75 -35.89
C ALA A 252 -17.77 -2.56 -34.95
N HIS A 253 -18.66 -2.69 -33.97
CA HIS A 253 -18.88 -1.64 -32.96
C HIS A 253 -17.76 -1.58 -31.91
N LEU A 254 -17.03 -2.67 -31.70
CA LEU A 254 -15.88 -2.73 -30.78
C LEU A 254 -14.55 -2.38 -31.45
N GLU A 255 -14.52 -2.26 -32.77
CA GLU A 255 -13.35 -1.93 -33.57
C GLU A 255 -12.58 -0.67 -33.09
N PRO A 256 -13.25 0.43 -32.68
CA PRO A 256 -12.56 1.61 -32.14
C PRO A 256 -11.78 1.36 -30.84
N LEU A 257 -12.07 0.26 -30.14
CA LEU A 257 -11.42 -0.16 -28.90
C LEU A 257 -10.44 -1.32 -29.08
N SER A 258 -10.48 -2.02 -30.22
CA SER A 258 -9.59 -3.15 -30.54
C SER A 258 -8.54 -2.83 -31.59
N GLY A 259 -8.69 -1.71 -32.31
CA GLY A 259 -7.75 -1.26 -33.35
C GLY A 259 -6.44 -0.68 -32.79
N GLU A 260 -5.51 -0.35 -33.71
CA GLU A 260 -4.20 0.26 -33.40
C GLU A 260 -4.32 1.71 -32.88
N ILE A 261 -5.40 2.39 -33.26
CA ILE A 261 -5.75 3.73 -32.79
C ILE A 261 -7.02 3.58 -31.95
N LEU A 262 -6.89 3.80 -30.65
CA LEU A 262 -8.02 3.84 -29.74
C LEU A 262 -8.71 5.20 -29.88
N GLU A 263 -9.98 5.18 -30.24
CA GLU A 263 -10.82 6.37 -30.29
C GLU A 263 -11.89 6.30 -29.22
N ILE A 264 -11.85 7.22 -28.25
CA ILE A 264 -12.84 7.33 -27.20
C ILE A 264 -13.33 8.77 -27.15
N GLN A 265 -14.64 8.95 -27.28
CA GLN A 265 -15.28 10.22 -27.00
C GLN A 265 -15.66 10.25 -25.52
N LEU A 266 -15.08 11.20 -24.79
CA LEU A 266 -15.49 11.49 -23.42
C LEU A 266 -16.54 12.59 -23.45
N GLY A 267 -17.68 12.36 -22.80
CA GLY A 267 -18.80 13.30 -22.70
C GLY A 267 -19.92 13.09 -23.73
N GLU A 268 -21.05 13.75 -23.52
CA GLU A 268 -22.17 13.70 -24.47
C GLU A 268 -21.81 14.42 -25.78
N PRO A 269 -22.15 13.83 -26.95
CA PRO A 269 -21.91 14.45 -28.23
C PRO A 269 -22.67 15.78 -28.33
N GLY A 270 -21.93 16.88 -28.53
CA GLY A 270 -22.49 18.24 -28.63
C GLY A 270 -22.36 19.10 -27.36
N SER A 271 -21.80 18.56 -26.26
CA SER A 271 -21.45 19.35 -25.08
C SER A 271 -20.06 19.98 -25.23
N ASN A 272 -19.86 21.17 -24.64
CA ASN A 272 -18.57 21.87 -24.58
C ASN A 272 -17.49 21.09 -23.81
N LEU A 273 -17.89 20.03 -23.10
CA LEU A 273 -17.02 19.10 -22.38
C LEU A 273 -16.69 17.85 -23.21
N SER A 274 -17.16 17.76 -24.46
CA SER A 274 -16.86 16.62 -25.33
C SER A 274 -15.42 16.70 -25.83
N GLN A 275 -14.62 15.70 -25.47
CA GLN A 275 -13.23 15.59 -25.90
C GLN A 275 -13.03 14.24 -26.61
N LEU A 276 -12.50 14.29 -27.82
CA LEU A 276 -12.07 13.10 -28.54
C LEU A 276 -10.64 12.79 -28.13
N ILE A 277 -10.44 11.67 -27.42
CA ILE A 277 -9.12 11.16 -27.09
C ILE A 277 -8.74 10.13 -28.13
N ARG A 278 -7.61 10.36 -28.79
CA ARG A 278 -6.96 9.41 -29.68
C ARG A 278 -5.66 8.94 -29.05
N LEU A 279 -5.57 7.63 -28.80
CA LEU A 279 -4.33 7.02 -28.32
C LEU A 279 -3.78 6.14 -29.44
N LYS A 280 -2.56 6.45 -29.86
CA LYS A 280 -1.80 5.61 -30.80
C LYS A 280 -0.79 4.82 -30.01
N ILE A 281 -0.87 3.49 -30.10
CA ILE A 281 0.14 2.61 -29.53
C ILE A 281 1.27 2.52 -30.56
N LEU A 282 2.46 2.99 -30.19
CA LEU A 282 3.64 2.86 -31.04
C LEU A 282 4.31 1.51 -30.73
N PRO A 283 4.74 0.75 -31.76
CA PRO A 283 5.62 -0.38 -31.55
C PRO A 283 6.96 0.11 -30.98
N ASP A 284 7.62 -0.72 -30.16
CA ASP A 284 8.96 -0.44 -29.68
C ASP A 284 9.89 -0.31 -30.90
N GLU A 285 10.44 0.89 -31.13
CA GLU A 285 11.56 1.07 -32.05
C GLU A 285 12.82 0.64 -31.30
N SER A 286 13.23 -0.60 -31.56
CA SER A 286 14.52 -1.18 -31.14
C SER A 286 15.71 -0.41 -31.72
#